data_AF-A0A8T7DVK5-F1
#
_entry.id   AF-A0A8T7DVK5-F1
#
_cell.length_a   1.000
_cell.length_b   1.000
_cell.length_c   1.000
_cell.angle_alpha   90.00
_cell.angle_beta   90.00
_cell.angle_gamma   90.00
#
_symmetry.space_group_name_H-M   'P 1'
#
loop_
_entity.id
_entity.type
_entity.pdbx_description
1 polymer ?
#
loop_
_entity_poly.entity_id
_entity_poly.type
_entity_poly.pdbx_seq_one_letter_code
_entity_poly.pdbx_strand_id
1 'polypeptide(L)'
;MQNLIEIQRVELKRLKLRLAETEAERDRYQQELKSLQPCITKDTSTDLWRSVSVAALSVLTFATLFYAGVSLNAERVVNNNGQLEVAATGALPGMQSVNPGQLSASTVKPPSQADEKTFFYNSAKSASQQQWGPSLVIPGPSAGKQTSGFDPVVKAQQENLLTLGFDVGEADGFKGPSTRRAIAEFRALYLPDGGRKLKDADLAVIMSSYANLARSDAARYGVDHGIVAAIRLSSVRTGVDFPYLMKLAAAESNFKPESEAATSSATGLYQFTHDTWLKTLKTHGNKYGLVADYAANIEFKKSWSGYQRPVVRDETIYQHLLELRKNPRLSAMMAAETVSDSQQKLAQSLDREPTETDLYLTHFLGTDDAITFLQSLKQSPDMHAVELFPEAARSNHRIFHPETCAPRTVDEVYALFGEKFSTRRYEEPFTRKLSVQSVSLQVHQTSPAMEKTVPYYQWEQGRAL
;
A
#
# COMPACT_ATOMS: atom_id res chain seq x y z
N MET A 1 -14.16 -1.18 -35.49
CA MET A 1 -13.33 0.02 -35.78
C MET A 1 -13.84 1.27 -35.07
N GLN A 2 -15.13 1.63 -35.16
CA GLN A 2 -15.68 2.83 -34.48
C GLN A 2 -15.44 2.87 -32.95
N ASN A 3 -15.65 1.75 -32.24
CA ASN A 3 -15.34 1.65 -30.80
C ASN A 3 -13.86 1.92 -30.44
N LEU A 4 -12.92 1.57 -31.33
CA LEU A 4 -11.48 1.74 -31.05
C LEU A 4 -11.07 3.22 -31.17
N ILE A 5 -11.65 3.93 -32.13
CA ILE A 5 -11.44 5.38 -32.35
C ILE A 5 -12.02 6.18 -31.18
N GLU A 6 -13.17 5.75 -30.65
CA GLU A 6 -13.81 6.39 -29.51
C GLU A 6 -13.00 6.21 -28.23
N ILE A 7 -12.45 5.01 -28.00
CA ILE A 7 -11.51 4.74 -26.90
C ILE A 7 -10.27 5.65 -27.00
N GLN A 8 -9.65 5.74 -28.18
CA GLN A 8 -8.47 6.60 -28.38
C GLN A 8 -8.76 8.09 -28.16
N ARG A 9 -9.96 8.58 -28.53
CA ARG A 9 -10.37 9.97 -28.24
C ARG A 9 -10.53 10.23 -26.74
N VAL A 10 -11.07 9.27 -25.99
CA VAL A 10 -11.21 9.38 -24.53
C VAL A 10 -9.84 9.37 -23.86
N GLU A 11 -8.91 8.54 -24.32
CA GLU A 11 -7.53 8.53 -23.84
C GLU A 11 -6.80 9.84 -24.13
N LEU A 12 -6.96 10.41 -25.33
CA LEU A 12 -6.38 11.71 -25.68
C LEU A 12 -6.93 12.84 -24.79
N LYS A 13 -8.24 12.84 -24.51
CA LYS A 13 -8.85 13.81 -23.57
C LYS A 13 -8.28 13.65 -22.16
N ARG A 14 -8.08 12.43 -21.69
CA ARG A 14 -7.49 12.14 -20.37
C ARG A 14 -6.03 12.59 -20.28
N LEU A 15 -5.25 12.42 -21.35
CA LEU A 15 -3.86 12.89 -21.42
C LEU A 15 -3.77 14.42 -21.37
N LYS A 16 -4.67 15.12 -22.08
CA LYS A 16 -4.75 16.59 -22.02
C LYS A 16 -5.10 17.10 -20.63
N LEU A 17 -5.99 16.41 -19.93
CA LEU A 17 -6.35 16.76 -18.55
C LEU A 17 -5.15 16.59 -17.60
N ARG A 18 -4.43 15.46 -17.70
CA ARG A 18 -3.21 15.24 -16.91
C ARG A 18 -2.12 16.27 -17.19
N LEU A 19 -1.96 16.68 -18.45
CA LEU A 19 -1.01 17.74 -18.81
C LEU A 19 -1.37 19.06 -18.11
N ALA A 20 -2.64 19.45 -18.13
CA ALA A 20 -3.09 20.66 -17.45
C ALA A 20 -2.91 20.58 -15.92
N GLU A 21 -3.14 19.41 -15.29
CA GLU A 21 -2.86 19.19 -13.87
C GLU A 21 -1.36 19.34 -13.55
N THR A 22 -0.49 18.76 -14.36
CA THR A 22 0.97 18.88 -14.18
C THR A 22 1.47 20.31 -14.41
N GLU A 23 0.90 21.04 -15.37
CA GLU A 23 1.20 22.46 -15.58
C GLU A 23 0.76 23.31 -14.38
N ALA A 24 -0.39 23.03 -13.77
CA ALA A 24 -0.84 23.69 -12.57
C ALA A 24 0.06 23.39 -11.35
N GLU A 25 0.52 22.14 -11.18
CA GLU A 25 1.48 21.77 -10.14
C GLU A 25 2.83 22.48 -10.33
N ARG A 26 3.34 22.56 -11.57
CA ARG A 26 4.55 23.33 -11.89
C ARG A 26 4.38 24.79 -11.48
N ASP A 27 3.26 25.41 -11.83
CA ASP A 27 3.01 26.82 -11.54
C ASP A 27 2.90 27.09 -10.04
N ARG A 28 2.29 26.17 -9.29
CA ARG A 28 2.28 26.18 -7.82
C ARG A 28 3.70 26.12 -7.25
N TYR A 29 4.53 25.17 -7.69
CA TYR A 29 5.91 25.08 -7.21
C TYR A 29 6.74 26.32 -7.56
N GLN A 30 6.49 26.95 -8.71
CA GLN A 30 7.13 28.22 -9.06
C GLN A 30 6.67 29.38 -8.15
N GLN A 31 5.42 29.40 -7.70
CA GLN A 31 4.94 30.37 -6.73
C GLN A 31 5.54 30.14 -5.33
N GLU A 32 5.63 28.89 -4.88
CA GLU A 32 6.27 28.52 -3.60
C GLU A 32 7.77 28.87 -3.60
N LEU A 33 8.48 28.63 -4.71
CA LEU A 33 9.88 29.06 -4.86
C LEU A 33 10.04 30.59 -4.76
N LYS A 34 9.09 31.36 -5.30
CA LYS A 34 9.08 32.83 -5.19
C LYS A 34 8.74 33.30 -3.77
N SER A 35 7.87 32.61 -3.05
CA SER A 35 7.50 32.98 -1.66
C SER A 35 8.59 32.67 -0.64
N LEU A 36 9.48 31.71 -0.93
CA LEU A 36 10.66 31.39 -0.12
C LEU A 36 11.84 32.35 -0.35
N GLN A 37 11.80 33.15 -1.42
CA GLN A 37 12.86 34.08 -1.82
C GLN A 37 13.20 35.19 -0.79
N PRO A 38 12.26 35.72 0.02
CA PRO A 38 12.55 36.69 1.07
C PRO A 38 13.23 36.08 2.32
N CYS A 39 13.19 34.77 2.51
CA CYS A 39 13.67 34.09 3.72
C CYS A 39 15.16 33.70 3.66
N ILE A 40 15.85 34.00 2.55
CA ILE A 40 17.26 33.67 2.35
C ILE A 40 18.11 34.88 2.72
N THR A 41 18.72 34.86 3.91
CA THR A 41 19.79 35.79 4.25
C THR A 41 21.05 35.46 3.45
N LYS A 42 21.78 36.49 3.02
CA LYS A 42 23.08 36.41 2.35
C LYS A 42 24.14 35.83 3.29
N ASP A 43 24.10 34.53 3.57
CA ASP A 43 25.30 33.77 3.91
C ASP A 43 25.00 32.27 3.89
N THR A 44 25.20 31.65 2.73
CA THR A 44 25.63 30.26 2.53
C THR A 44 25.72 30.06 1.02
N SER A 45 26.91 30.31 0.49
CA SER A 45 27.17 30.42 -0.93
C SER A 45 27.19 29.06 -1.66
N THR A 46 26.67 29.10 -2.89
CA THR A 46 27.07 28.31 -4.08
C THR A 46 26.72 26.83 -4.22
N ASP A 47 26.65 26.01 -3.16
CA ASP A 47 26.37 24.57 -3.33
C ASP A 47 24.87 24.22 -3.39
N LEU A 48 24.03 24.95 -2.66
CA LEU A 48 22.59 24.71 -2.65
C LEU A 48 21.95 25.03 -4.02
N TRP A 49 22.46 26.07 -4.70
CA TRP A 49 21.99 26.48 -6.01
C TRP A 49 22.32 25.47 -7.12
N ARG A 50 23.42 24.71 -7.00
CA ARG A 50 23.73 23.62 -7.95
C ARG A 50 22.76 22.45 -7.79
N SER A 51 22.41 22.07 -6.56
CA SER A 51 21.50 20.94 -6.30
C SER A 51 20.05 21.24 -6.73
N VAL A 52 19.53 22.42 -6.39
CA VAL A 52 18.14 22.81 -6.71
C VAL A 52 17.97 23.07 -8.22
N SER A 53 18.96 23.68 -8.87
CA SER A 53 18.92 23.88 -10.33
C SER A 53 19.01 22.56 -11.10
N VAL A 54 19.82 21.60 -10.62
CA VAL A 54 19.92 20.27 -11.24
C VAL A 54 18.63 19.47 -11.05
N ALA A 55 17.99 19.52 -9.88
CA ALA A 55 16.71 18.82 -9.66
C ALA A 55 15.57 19.40 -10.53
N ALA A 56 15.46 20.73 -10.64
CA ALA A 56 14.45 21.38 -11.47
C ALA A 56 14.68 21.14 -12.98
N LEU A 57 15.94 21.18 -13.45
CA LEU A 57 16.26 20.79 -14.83
C LEU A 57 16.05 19.29 -15.09
N SER A 58 16.25 18.42 -14.10
CA SER A 58 16.03 16.97 -14.23
C SER A 58 14.55 16.62 -14.41
N VAL A 59 13.66 17.31 -13.70
CA VAL A 59 12.20 17.13 -13.85
C VAL A 59 11.71 17.69 -15.19
N LEU A 60 12.23 18.84 -15.64
CA LEU A 60 11.88 19.41 -16.95
C LEU A 60 12.41 18.58 -18.14
N THR A 61 13.60 17.99 -18.02
CA THR A 61 14.19 17.14 -19.07
C THR A 61 13.55 15.76 -19.13
N PHE A 62 13.15 15.17 -18.00
CA PHE A 62 12.38 13.92 -18.00
C PHE A 62 10.99 14.11 -18.59
N ALA A 63 10.29 15.21 -18.27
CA ALA A 63 8.96 15.48 -18.82
C ALA A 63 8.97 15.69 -20.35
N THR A 64 10.03 16.30 -20.88
CA THR A 64 10.19 16.53 -22.33
C THR A 64 10.67 15.28 -23.08
N LEU A 65 11.58 14.48 -22.51
CA LEU A 65 12.05 13.22 -23.11
C LEU A 65 11.00 12.10 -23.08
N PHE A 66 10.17 12.03 -22.05
CA PHE A 66 9.03 11.10 -22.00
C PHE A 66 7.99 11.44 -23.09
N TYR A 67 7.85 12.73 -23.43
CA TYR A 67 6.94 13.19 -24.49
C TYR A 67 7.48 12.94 -25.91
N ALA A 68 8.79 13.09 -26.14
CA ALA A 68 9.42 12.73 -27.41
C ALA A 68 9.34 11.22 -27.69
N GLY A 69 9.50 10.38 -26.65
CA GLY A 69 9.37 8.92 -26.77
C GLY A 69 7.93 8.43 -26.99
N VAL A 70 6.93 9.13 -26.45
CA VAL A 70 5.50 8.81 -26.69
C VAL A 70 5.00 9.35 -28.03
N SER A 71 5.58 10.44 -28.55
CA SER A 71 5.22 11.00 -29.87
C SER A 71 5.88 10.25 -31.05
N LEU A 72 6.95 9.48 -30.81
CA LEU A 72 7.58 8.64 -31.84
C LEU A 72 6.85 7.31 -32.10
N ASN A 73 5.76 7.01 -31.38
CA ASN A 73 5.03 5.74 -31.50
C ASN A 73 3.58 5.86 -31.96
N ALA A 74 3.15 7.01 -32.49
CA ALA A 74 1.77 7.17 -32.94
C ALA A 74 1.63 8.08 -34.15
N GLU A 75 1.72 7.50 -35.35
CA GLU A 75 0.82 7.81 -36.46
C GLU A 75 0.84 6.65 -37.49
N ARG A 76 -0.18 5.77 -37.44
CA ARG A 76 -0.49 4.83 -38.52
C ARG A 76 -1.73 5.36 -39.22
N VAL A 77 -1.58 5.91 -40.41
CA VAL A 77 -2.70 6.34 -41.25
C VAL A 77 -3.07 5.20 -42.19
N VAL A 78 -4.28 4.66 -42.04
CA VAL A 78 -4.86 3.68 -42.98
C VAL A 78 -5.66 4.48 -44.02
N ASN A 79 -5.31 4.37 -45.30
CA ASN A 79 -6.13 4.94 -46.37
C ASN A 79 -7.36 4.05 -46.65
N ASN A 80 -8.36 4.59 -47.37
CA ASN A 80 -9.66 3.94 -47.63
C ASN A 80 -9.58 2.57 -48.36
N ASN A 81 -8.40 2.12 -48.81
CA ASN A 81 -8.19 0.84 -49.49
C ASN A 81 -7.38 -0.17 -48.65
N GLY A 82 -7.07 0.11 -47.38
CA GLY A 82 -6.61 -0.90 -46.42
C GLY A 82 -5.14 -1.35 -46.50
N GLN A 83 -4.25 -0.58 -47.14
CA GLN A 83 -2.80 -0.84 -47.09
C GLN A 83 -2.07 0.13 -46.13
N LEU A 84 -1.04 -0.38 -45.44
CA LEU A 84 -0.17 0.37 -44.53
C LEU A 84 0.95 1.09 -45.33
N GLU A 85 1.06 2.40 -45.17
CA GLU A 85 2.23 3.18 -45.57
C GLU A 85 2.81 3.93 -44.36
N VAL A 86 4.15 3.99 -44.27
CA VAL A 86 4.89 4.79 -43.29
C VAL A 86 5.29 6.09 -43.97
N ALA A 87 4.64 7.20 -43.65
CA ALA A 87 4.98 8.51 -44.18
C ALA A 87 5.94 9.24 -43.22
N ALA A 88 7.14 9.57 -43.71
CA ALA A 88 8.07 10.48 -43.05
C ALA A 88 7.92 11.87 -43.67
N THR A 89 7.52 12.88 -42.89
CA THR A 89 7.65 14.29 -43.27
C THR A 89 7.86 15.17 -42.05
N GLY A 90 8.87 16.03 -42.10
CA GLY A 90 9.21 17.00 -41.08
C GLY A 90 8.85 18.45 -41.42
N ALA A 91 9.51 19.34 -40.68
CA ALA A 91 9.61 20.81 -40.76
C ALA A 91 8.47 21.59 -40.05
N LEU A 92 8.71 22.67 -39.30
CA LEU A 92 9.59 23.84 -39.47
C LEU A 92 9.89 24.53 -38.08
N PRO A 93 10.47 25.75 -37.98
CA PRO A 93 11.88 26.12 -38.18
C PRO A 93 12.44 27.03 -37.04
N GLY A 94 13.76 27.22 -36.99
CA GLY A 94 14.34 28.43 -36.39
C GLY A 94 15.43 28.21 -35.34
N MET A 95 16.66 28.04 -35.79
CA MET A 95 17.80 28.77 -35.23
C MET A 95 18.98 28.65 -36.19
N GLN A 96 19.65 29.79 -36.39
CA GLN A 96 20.67 30.03 -37.39
C GLN A 96 21.88 29.10 -37.25
N SER A 97 22.34 28.61 -38.41
CA SER A 97 23.65 28.02 -38.60
C SER A 97 24.72 29.11 -38.45
N VAL A 98 25.72 28.84 -37.60
CA VAL A 98 27.05 29.46 -37.72
C VAL A 98 28.00 28.35 -38.15
N ASN A 99 28.69 28.61 -39.26
CA ASN A 99 29.56 27.67 -39.96
C ASN A 99 30.87 27.37 -39.18
N PRO A 100 31.49 26.20 -39.40
CA PRO A 100 32.64 25.71 -38.65
C PRO A 100 33.96 26.10 -39.34
N GLY A 101 34.97 26.40 -38.54
CA GLY A 101 36.34 26.49 -39.04
C GLY A 101 37.29 27.18 -38.07
N GLN A 102 38.03 26.38 -37.31
CA GLN A 102 39.50 26.27 -37.42
C GLN A 102 40.13 25.67 -36.15
N LEU A 103 41.14 24.81 -36.41
CA LEU A 103 42.25 24.40 -35.53
C LEU A 103 41.90 23.29 -34.52
N SER A 104 42.15 22.01 -34.83
CA SER A 104 43.43 21.30 -35.01
C SER A 104 43.74 20.45 -33.78
N ALA A 105 43.98 19.17 -34.05
CA ALA A 105 44.02 18.05 -33.13
C ALA A 105 45.14 18.12 -32.08
N SER A 106 44.86 17.57 -30.89
CA SER A 106 45.84 16.81 -30.09
C SER A 106 45.13 15.82 -29.15
N THR A 107 45.00 14.59 -29.65
CA THR A 107 45.34 13.33 -28.98
C THR A 107 44.85 13.05 -27.55
N VAL A 108 43.75 12.30 -27.41
CA VAL A 108 43.59 11.24 -26.39
C VAL A 108 42.74 10.09 -26.95
N LYS A 109 43.21 8.85 -26.78
CA LYS A 109 42.58 7.55 -27.13
C LYS A 109 41.14 7.40 -26.57
N PRO A 110 40.23 6.70 -27.27
CA PRO A 110 38.92 6.35 -26.72
C PRO A 110 39.02 5.11 -25.79
N PRO A 111 38.35 5.08 -24.63
CA PRO A 111 37.96 3.83 -24.01
C PRO A 111 36.69 3.30 -24.68
N SER A 112 36.70 1.99 -24.85
CA SER A 112 35.67 1.10 -25.39
C SER A 112 34.31 1.20 -24.69
N GLN A 113 33.25 0.94 -25.49
CA GLN A 113 31.91 0.46 -25.12
C GLN A 113 31.54 0.52 -23.63
N ALA A 114 30.68 1.47 -23.29
CA ALA A 114 29.81 1.39 -22.12
C ALA A 114 28.38 1.16 -22.60
N ASP A 115 27.82 0.06 -22.14
CA ASP A 115 26.59 -0.59 -22.56
C ASP A 115 25.35 0.31 -22.53
N GLU A 116 24.47 0.08 -23.51
CA GLU A 116 23.07 0.49 -23.52
C GLU A 116 22.40 0.15 -22.18
N LYS A 117 22.04 1.17 -21.39
CA LYS A 117 21.16 0.98 -20.25
C LYS A 117 19.75 0.66 -20.75
N THR A 118 19.49 -0.64 -20.83
CA THR A 118 18.18 -1.24 -21.01
C THR A 118 17.23 -0.76 -19.90
N PHE A 119 16.04 -0.31 -20.30
CA PHE A 119 14.94 -0.05 -19.38
C PHE A 119 14.54 -1.36 -18.69
N PHE A 120 14.89 -1.50 -17.41
CA PHE A 120 14.46 -2.64 -16.60
C PHE A 120 12.94 -2.58 -16.38
N TYR A 121 12.21 -3.49 -17.02
CA TYR A 121 10.95 -3.96 -16.46
C TYR A 121 11.30 -4.54 -15.08
N ASN A 122 10.77 -3.95 -13.99
CA ASN A 122 10.92 -4.52 -12.65
C ASN A 122 10.37 -5.95 -12.69
N SER A 123 11.23 -6.97 -12.67
CA SER A 123 10.74 -8.33 -12.49
C SER A 123 10.09 -8.39 -11.12
N ALA A 124 8.87 -8.94 -11.03
CA ALA A 124 8.25 -9.22 -9.74
C ALA A 124 9.28 -9.96 -8.86
N LYS A 125 9.44 -9.53 -7.60
CA LYS A 125 10.27 -10.29 -6.66
C LYS A 125 9.72 -11.70 -6.60
N SER A 126 10.58 -12.69 -6.86
CA SER A 126 10.19 -14.09 -6.78
C SER A 126 9.67 -14.39 -5.39
N ALA A 127 8.64 -15.23 -5.34
CA ALA A 127 8.19 -15.93 -4.15
C ALA A 127 9.35 -16.29 -3.23
N SER A 128 9.51 -15.64 -2.08
CA SER A 128 10.28 -16.30 -1.04
C SER A 128 9.41 -17.46 -0.55
N GLN A 129 9.94 -18.69 -0.52
CA GLN A 129 9.34 -19.82 0.20
C GLN A 129 9.29 -19.59 1.74
N GLN A 130 9.41 -18.34 2.17
CA GLN A 130 9.65 -17.94 3.53
C GLN A 130 8.31 -17.65 4.20
N GLN A 131 8.03 -18.39 5.27
CA GLN A 131 7.01 -17.96 6.22
C GLN A 131 7.52 -16.75 6.98
N TRP A 132 6.77 -15.65 6.95
CA TRP A 132 7.03 -14.51 7.84
C TRP A 132 6.27 -14.68 9.14
N GLY A 133 7.01 -14.63 10.26
CA GLY A 133 6.47 -14.80 11.60
C GLY A 133 5.88 -16.19 11.88
N PRO A 134 5.38 -16.43 13.10
CA PRO A 134 4.85 -17.73 13.49
C PRO A 134 3.53 -18.06 12.76
N SER A 135 3.20 -19.36 12.76
CA SER A 135 1.88 -19.85 12.30
C SER A 135 0.77 -19.35 13.22
N LEU A 136 -0.43 -19.15 12.67
CA LEU A 136 -1.57 -18.66 13.45
C LEU A 136 -2.18 -19.78 14.31
N VAL A 137 -2.01 -21.03 13.88
CA VAL A 137 -2.46 -22.22 14.61
C VAL A 137 -1.27 -22.86 15.31
N ILE A 138 -1.31 -22.96 16.65
CA ILE A 138 -0.40 -23.84 17.39
C ILE A 138 -0.60 -25.29 16.92
N PRO A 139 0.47 -26.05 16.63
CA PRO A 139 0.34 -27.47 16.37
C PRO A 139 -0.33 -28.18 17.55
N GLY A 140 -1.53 -28.73 17.35
CA GLY A 140 -2.09 -29.74 18.26
C GLY A 140 -1.25 -31.03 18.21
N PRO A 141 -1.40 -31.94 19.20
CA PRO A 141 -0.68 -33.20 19.21
C PRO A 141 -0.92 -33.94 17.89
N SER A 142 0.19 -34.39 17.28
CA SER A 142 0.24 -34.99 15.95
C SER A 142 -0.82 -36.08 15.76
N ALA A 143 -1.97 -35.73 15.18
CA ALA A 143 -2.90 -36.72 14.68
C ALA A 143 -2.14 -37.58 13.66
N GLY A 144 -2.18 -38.90 13.88
CA GLY A 144 -1.24 -39.89 13.34
C GLY A 144 -0.94 -39.77 11.85
N LYS A 145 0.18 -40.39 11.43
CA LYS A 145 0.62 -40.48 10.03
C LYS A 145 -0.47 -41.10 9.14
N GLN A 146 -1.41 -40.29 8.66
CA GLN A 146 -2.14 -40.60 7.45
C GLN A 146 -1.24 -40.18 6.29
N THR A 147 -0.54 -41.16 5.76
CA THR A 147 0.17 -41.07 4.48
C THR A 147 -0.88 -41.03 3.38
N SER A 148 -1.25 -39.84 2.93
CA SER A 148 -1.94 -39.67 1.66
C SER A 148 -0.95 -40.02 0.54
N GLY A 149 -1.38 -40.74 -0.50
CA GLY A 149 -0.59 -40.87 -1.72
C GLY A 149 -0.39 -39.50 -2.39
N PHE A 150 0.50 -39.46 -3.39
CA PHE A 150 0.67 -38.29 -4.24
C PHE A 150 -0.67 -37.90 -4.88
N ASP A 151 -1.03 -36.62 -4.81
CA ASP A 151 -2.24 -36.05 -5.42
C ASP A 151 -1.89 -34.74 -6.17
N PRO A 152 -2.12 -34.66 -7.49
CA PRO A 152 -1.85 -33.45 -8.27
C PRO A 152 -2.70 -32.25 -7.84
N VAL A 153 -3.91 -32.47 -7.28
CA VAL A 153 -4.74 -31.39 -6.74
C VAL A 153 -4.10 -30.81 -5.49
N VAL A 154 -3.51 -31.65 -4.63
CA VAL A 154 -2.78 -31.20 -3.45
C VAL A 154 -1.54 -30.40 -3.83
N LYS A 155 -0.81 -30.84 -4.85
CA LYS A 155 0.33 -30.08 -5.37
C LYS A 155 -0.10 -28.68 -5.83
N ALA A 156 -1.19 -28.58 -6.59
CA ALA A 156 -1.74 -27.30 -7.01
C ALA A 156 -2.19 -26.42 -5.83
N GLN A 157 -2.78 -27.01 -4.78
CA GLN A 157 -3.10 -26.30 -3.53
C GLN A 157 -1.83 -25.74 -2.88
N GLN A 158 -0.78 -26.55 -2.75
CA GLN A 158 0.51 -26.14 -2.16
C GLN A 158 1.14 -24.97 -2.94
N GLU A 159 1.21 -25.04 -4.26
CA GLU A 159 1.76 -23.95 -5.11
C GLU A 159 0.99 -22.63 -4.95
N ASN A 160 -0.34 -22.70 -4.88
CA ASN A 160 -1.16 -21.51 -4.65
C ASN A 160 -1.03 -20.98 -3.22
N LEU A 161 -0.95 -21.86 -2.22
CA LEU A 161 -0.73 -21.49 -0.82
C LEU A 161 0.64 -20.81 -0.62
N LEU A 162 1.70 -21.32 -1.25
CA LEU A 162 3.02 -20.67 -1.26
C LEU A 162 2.92 -19.26 -1.87
N THR A 163 2.21 -19.11 -2.98
CA THR A 163 1.95 -17.80 -3.62
C THR A 163 1.19 -16.84 -2.69
N LEU A 164 0.38 -17.36 -1.78
CA LEU A 164 -0.35 -16.56 -0.78
C LEU A 164 0.43 -16.39 0.53
N GLY A 165 1.68 -16.84 0.58
CA GLY A 165 2.58 -16.70 1.72
C GLY A 165 2.32 -17.69 2.87
N PHE A 166 1.62 -18.79 2.62
CA PHE A 166 1.45 -19.86 3.61
C PHE A 166 2.62 -20.84 3.58
N ASP A 167 2.97 -21.36 4.75
CA ASP A 167 3.97 -22.43 4.85
C ASP A 167 3.33 -23.80 4.63
N VAL A 168 3.74 -24.45 3.55
CA VAL A 168 3.37 -25.82 3.22
C VAL A 168 4.61 -26.71 3.02
N GLY A 169 5.82 -26.18 3.23
CA GLY A 169 7.06 -26.81 2.78
C GLY A 169 7.16 -26.86 1.25
N GLU A 170 7.64 -27.99 0.73
CA GLU A 170 7.71 -28.23 -0.72
C GLU A 170 6.32 -28.55 -1.29
N ALA A 171 6.04 -28.08 -2.51
CA ALA A 171 4.86 -28.48 -3.27
C ALA A 171 5.05 -29.88 -3.87
N ASP A 172 4.99 -30.89 -3.01
CA ASP A 172 5.31 -32.29 -3.29
C ASP A 172 4.08 -33.15 -3.67
N GLY A 173 2.87 -32.61 -3.56
CA GLY A 173 1.63 -33.34 -3.78
C GLY A 173 1.19 -34.23 -2.63
N PHE A 174 1.89 -34.19 -1.49
CA PHE A 174 1.52 -34.93 -0.28
C PHE A 174 0.81 -34.01 0.70
N LYS A 175 -0.40 -34.40 1.14
CA LYS A 175 -1.18 -33.61 2.10
C LYS A 175 -0.69 -33.84 3.52
N GLY A 176 0.54 -33.41 3.81
CA GLY A 176 1.17 -33.50 5.12
C GLY A 176 0.57 -32.55 6.18
N PRO A 177 1.09 -32.58 7.42
CA PRO A 177 0.63 -31.71 8.50
C PRO A 177 0.69 -30.20 8.17
N SER A 178 1.76 -29.72 7.53
CA SER A 178 1.91 -28.31 7.14
C SER A 178 0.86 -27.91 6.10
N THR A 179 0.68 -28.71 5.05
CA THR A 179 -0.38 -28.51 4.04
C THR A 179 -1.77 -28.45 4.68
N ARG A 180 -2.08 -29.36 5.61
CA ARG A 180 -3.37 -29.35 6.32
C ARG A 180 -3.55 -28.10 7.18
N ARG A 181 -2.50 -27.64 7.87
CA ARG A 181 -2.54 -26.40 8.66
C ARG A 181 -2.77 -25.18 7.77
N ALA A 182 -2.01 -25.05 6.69
CA ALA A 182 -2.16 -23.94 5.73
C ALA A 182 -3.56 -23.92 5.11
N ILE A 183 -4.12 -25.08 4.74
CA ILE A 183 -5.50 -25.18 4.26
C ILE A 183 -6.50 -24.72 5.32
N ALA A 184 -6.31 -25.11 6.59
CA ALA A 184 -7.18 -24.69 7.68
C ALA A 184 -7.11 -23.17 7.92
N GLU A 185 -5.91 -22.59 7.94
CA GLU A 185 -5.72 -21.14 8.04
C GLU A 185 -6.34 -20.40 6.85
N PHE A 186 -6.13 -20.87 5.62
CA PHE A 186 -6.73 -20.29 4.42
C PHE A 186 -8.26 -20.29 4.52
N ARG A 187 -8.87 -21.42 4.90
CA ARG A 187 -10.33 -21.50 5.07
C ARG A 187 -10.84 -20.51 6.11
N ALA A 188 -10.15 -20.38 7.25
CA ALA A 188 -10.57 -19.47 8.31
C ALA A 188 -10.49 -18.00 7.90
N LEU A 189 -9.45 -17.61 7.16
CA LEU A 189 -9.22 -16.21 6.81
C LEU A 189 -9.93 -15.78 5.52
N TYR A 190 -9.92 -16.63 4.49
CA TYR A 190 -10.42 -16.30 3.16
C TYR A 190 -11.88 -16.74 2.95
N LEU A 191 -12.40 -17.72 3.72
CA LEU A 191 -13.71 -18.33 3.49
C LEU A 191 -14.62 -18.38 4.76
N PRO A 192 -14.96 -17.23 5.36
CA PRO A 192 -15.57 -17.17 6.69
C PRO A 192 -17.04 -17.60 6.72
N ASP A 193 -17.80 -17.38 5.63
CA ASP A 193 -19.27 -17.45 5.63
C ASP A 193 -19.88 -18.67 4.89
N GLY A 194 -19.10 -19.69 4.54
CA GLY A 194 -19.67 -20.88 3.88
C GLY A 194 -18.68 -21.92 3.31
N GLY A 195 -17.40 -21.56 3.15
CA GLY A 195 -16.42 -22.46 2.49
C GLY A 195 -15.89 -23.62 3.34
N ARG A 196 -16.35 -23.79 4.59
CA ARG A 196 -15.78 -24.80 5.52
C ARG A 196 -15.93 -26.24 5.04
N LYS A 197 -16.82 -26.52 4.08
CA LYS A 197 -17.07 -27.87 3.53
C LYS A 197 -16.70 -28.03 2.05
N LEU A 198 -15.97 -27.10 1.45
CA LEU A 198 -15.52 -27.26 0.05
C LEU A 198 -14.64 -28.50 -0.12
N LYS A 199 -14.82 -29.20 -1.24
CA LYS A 199 -13.95 -30.30 -1.64
C LYS A 199 -12.60 -29.74 -2.11
N ASP A 200 -11.59 -30.60 -2.14
CA ASP A 200 -10.23 -30.18 -2.46
C ASP A 200 -10.07 -29.55 -3.85
N ALA A 201 -10.79 -30.07 -4.85
CA ALA A 201 -10.78 -29.52 -6.20
C ALA A 201 -11.34 -28.10 -6.25
N ASP A 202 -12.51 -27.86 -5.64
CA ASP A 202 -13.14 -26.53 -5.59
C ASP A 202 -12.26 -25.55 -4.81
N LEU A 203 -11.66 -26.02 -3.71
CA LEU A 203 -10.74 -25.22 -2.91
C LEU A 203 -9.49 -24.82 -3.71
N ALA A 204 -8.94 -25.72 -4.53
CA ALA A 204 -7.80 -25.43 -5.38
C ALA A 204 -8.11 -24.34 -6.42
N VAL A 205 -9.32 -24.35 -7.00
CA VAL A 205 -9.79 -23.32 -7.93
C VAL A 205 -9.85 -21.95 -7.24
N ILE A 206 -10.45 -21.88 -6.05
CA ILE A 206 -10.55 -20.62 -5.28
C ILE A 206 -9.15 -20.11 -4.88
N MET A 207 -8.28 -21.00 -4.40
CA MET A 207 -6.89 -20.65 -4.08
C MET A 207 -6.16 -20.10 -5.31
N SER A 208 -6.38 -20.68 -6.49
CA SER A 208 -5.81 -20.20 -7.75
C SER A 208 -6.28 -18.78 -8.08
N SER A 209 -7.57 -18.47 -7.89
CA SER A 209 -8.09 -17.11 -8.11
C SER A 209 -7.38 -16.07 -7.23
N TYR A 210 -7.25 -16.34 -5.92
CA TYR A 210 -6.51 -15.45 -5.01
C TYR A 210 -5.03 -15.37 -5.35
N ALA A 211 -4.38 -16.50 -5.69
CA ALA A 211 -2.97 -16.53 -6.05
C ALA A 211 -2.70 -15.74 -7.34
N ASN A 212 -3.58 -15.82 -8.33
CA ASN A 212 -3.48 -15.03 -9.56
C ASN A 212 -3.63 -13.52 -9.30
N LEU A 213 -4.57 -13.14 -8.42
CA LEU A 213 -4.69 -11.75 -7.97
C LEU A 213 -3.41 -11.28 -7.26
N ALA A 214 -2.85 -12.10 -6.37
CA ALA A 214 -1.61 -11.81 -5.66
C ALA A 214 -0.41 -11.64 -6.62
N ARG A 215 -0.26 -12.49 -7.63
CA ARG A 215 0.78 -12.36 -8.67
C ARG A 215 0.63 -11.05 -9.46
N SER A 216 -0.60 -10.71 -9.84
CA SER A 216 -0.91 -9.46 -10.55
C SER A 216 -0.62 -8.22 -9.70
N ASP A 217 -1.01 -8.24 -8.42
CA ASP A 217 -0.69 -7.20 -7.45
C ASP A 217 0.83 -7.06 -7.27
N ALA A 218 1.53 -8.17 -7.06
CA ALA A 218 2.98 -8.22 -6.87
C ALA A 218 3.73 -7.62 -8.07
N ALA A 219 3.37 -8.03 -9.29
CA ALA A 219 3.97 -7.52 -10.52
C ALA A 219 3.75 -6.01 -10.69
N ARG A 220 2.56 -5.51 -10.32
CA ARG A 220 2.25 -4.07 -10.43
C ARG A 220 3.02 -3.23 -9.42
N TYR A 221 3.10 -3.69 -8.17
CA TYR A 221 3.61 -2.86 -7.07
C TYR A 221 5.08 -3.11 -6.74
N GLY A 222 5.67 -4.20 -7.23
CA GLY A 222 7.04 -4.62 -6.90
C GLY A 222 7.17 -5.08 -5.45
N VAL A 223 6.11 -5.68 -4.91
CA VAL A 223 6.03 -6.21 -3.54
C VAL A 223 5.89 -7.73 -3.61
N ASP A 224 6.40 -8.45 -2.61
CA ASP A 224 6.23 -9.89 -2.53
C ASP A 224 4.74 -10.29 -2.56
N HIS A 225 4.43 -11.40 -3.23
CA HIS A 225 3.05 -11.86 -3.44
C HIS A 225 2.30 -12.17 -2.14
N GLY A 226 2.97 -12.70 -1.12
CA GLY A 226 2.36 -13.10 0.15
C GLY A 226 2.06 -11.87 0.99
N ILE A 227 2.95 -10.87 0.93
CA ILE A 227 2.75 -9.58 1.59
C ILE A 227 1.57 -8.84 0.96
N VAL A 228 1.54 -8.71 -0.37
CA VAL A 228 0.45 -7.98 -1.03
C VAL A 228 -0.88 -8.75 -0.96
N ALA A 229 -0.85 -10.09 -0.97
CA ALA A 229 -2.02 -10.92 -0.72
C ALA A 229 -2.59 -10.69 0.69
N ALA A 230 -1.73 -10.58 1.71
CA ALA A 230 -2.16 -10.27 3.07
C ALA A 230 -2.84 -8.90 3.18
N ILE A 231 -2.29 -7.88 2.53
CA ILE A 231 -2.87 -6.52 2.48
C ILE A 231 -4.20 -6.53 1.71
N ARG A 232 -4.27 -7.26 0.60
CA ARG A 232 -5.50 -7.43 -0.18
C ARG A 232 -6.59 -8.11 0.63
N LEU A 233 -6.24 -9.18 1.33
CA LEU A 233 -7.15 -9.92 2.18
C LEU A 233 -7.74 -9.02 3.27
N SER A 234 -6.91 -8.23 3.95
CA SER A 234 -7.42 -7.35 5.01
C SER A 234 -8.37 -6.29 4.48
N SER A 235 -8.07 -5.69 3.32
CA SER A 235 -8.99 -4.78 2.63
C SER A 235 -10.36 -5.43 2.35
N VAL A 236 -10.37 -6.65 1.81
CA VAL A 236 -11.60 -7.40 1.52
C VAL A 236 -12.39 -7.72 2.80
N ARG A 237 -11.70 -7.99 3.91
CA ARG A 237 -12.30 -8.49 5.15
C ARG A 237 -12.82 -7.38 6.07
N THR A 238 -12.27 -6.18 5.97
CA THR A 238 -12.70 -5.04 6.80
C THR A 238 -13.41 -3.95 6.00
N GLY A 239 -13.25 -3.91 4.68
CA GLY A 239 -13.77 -2.85 3.82
C GLY A 239 -12.86 -1.61 3.73
N VAL A 240 -11.73 -1.59 4.46
CA VAL A 240 -10.73 -0.53 4.33
C VAL A 240 -10.09 -0.58 2.95
N ASP A 241 -9.91 0.58 2.32
CA ASP A 241 -9.40 0.67 0.96
C ASP A 241 -7.96 0.10 0.83
N PHE A 242 -7.78 -0.82 -0.11
CA PHE A 242 -6.49 -1.44 -0.39
C PHE A 242 -5.36 -0.44 -0.70
N PRO A 243 -5.57 0.61 -1.52
CA PRO A 243 -4.54 1.63 -1.75
C PRO A 243 -4.04 2.27 -0.46
N TYR A 244 -4.94 2.57 0.48
CA TYR A 244 -4.57 3.18 1.75
C TYR A 244 -3.72 2.22 2.60
N LEU A 245 -4.12 0.95 2.71
CA LEU A 245 -3.33 -0.05 3.43
C LEU A 245 -1.94 -0.28 2.80
N MET A 246 -1.84 -0.21 1.48
CA MET A 246 -0.54 -0.26 0.78
C MET A 246 0.33 0.96 1.09
N LYS A 247 -0.24 2.18 1.11
CA LYS A 247 0.47 3.41 1.51
C LYS A 247 0.96 3.30 2.96
N LEU A 248 0.10 2.83 3.86
CA LEU A 248 0.42 2.66 5.26
C LEU A 248 1.56 1.63 5.46
N ALA A 249 1.48 0.45 4.85
CA ALA A 249 2.55 -0.54 4.92
C ALA A 249 3.88 -0.03 4.32
N ALA A 250 3.83 0.78 3.25
CA ALA A 250 5.00 1.43 2.69
C ALA A 250 5.62 2.44 3.66
N ALA A 251 4.79 3.28 4.27
CA ALA A 251 5.19 4.34 5.18
C ALA A 251 5.77 3.82 6.50
N GLU A 252 5.26 2.68 6.99
CA GLU A 252 5.62 2.12 8.31
C GLU A 252 6.84 1.20 8.25
N SER A 253 6.92 0.30 7.25
CA SER A 253 8.00 -0.71 7.19
C SER A 253 8.65 -0.84 5.82
N ASN A 254 8.15 -0.13 4.80
CA ASN A 254 8.49 -0.37 3.40
C ASN A 254 8.27 -1.85 3.00
N PHE A 255 7.11 -2.40 3.40
CA PHE A 255 6.72 -3.79 3.15
C PHE A 255 7.68 -4.84 3.76
N LYS A 256 8.22 -4.58 4.95
CA LYS A 256 9.14 -5.49 5.65
C LYS A 256 8.45 -6.08 6.89
N PRO A 257 7.99 -7.34 6.85
CA PRO A 257 7.25 -7.96 7.96
C PRO A 257 8.07 -8.17 9.23
N GLU A 258 9.40 -8.15 9.15
CA GLU A 258 10.29 -8.34 10.30
C GLU A 258 10.93 -7.01 10.76
N SER A 259 10.47 -5.87 10.24
CA SER A 259 10.96 -4.56 10.63
C SER A 259 10.73 -4.31 12.12
N GLU A 260 11.77 -3.82 12.81
CA GLU A 260 11.74 -3.45 14.22
C GLU A 260 12.28 -2.02 14.35
N ALA A 261 11.55 -1.17 15.07
CA ALA A 261 11.97 0.20 15.30
C ALA A 261 13.11 0.23 16.34
N ALA A 262 14.13 1.06 16.11
CA ALA A 262 15.28 1.15 17.02
C ALA A 262 14.96 1.80 18.37
N THR A 263 13.90 2.61 18.45
CA THR A 263 13.60 3.47 19.60
C THR A 263 12.27 3.13 20.29
N SER A 264 11.55 2.12 19.83
CA SER A 264 10.28 1.71 20.39
C SER A 264 10.06 0.20 20.25
N SER A 265 8.98 -0.32 20.85
CA SER A 265 8.60 -1.71 20.67
C SER A 265 7.88 -1.98 19.35
N ALA A 266 7.84 -1.01 18.42
CA ALA A 266 7.12 -1.13 17.17
C ALA A 266 7.75 -2.21 16.26
N THR A 267 6.95 -3.19 15.87
CA THR A 267 7.40 -4.35 15.08
C THR A 267 6.39 -4.68 13.99
N GLY A 268 6.89 -5.18 12.86
CA GLY A 268 6.09 -5.81 11.83
C GLY A 268 5.72 -4.89 10.67
N LEU A 269 4.91 -5.44 9.76
CA LEU A 269 4.49 -4.77 8.52
C LEU A 269 3.87 -3.39 8.76
N TYR A 270 3.15 -3.22 9.88
CA TYR A 270 2.46 -1.99 10.29
C TYR A 270 2.99 -1.41 11.61
N GLN A 271 4.20 -1.80 12.04
CA GLN A 271 4.90 -1.20 13.18
C GLN A 271 4.06 -1.12 14.48
N PHE A 272 3.37 -2.21 14.84
CA PHE A 272 2.60 -2.26 16.08
C PHE A 272 3.50 -2.29 17.32
N THR A 273 3.22 -1.46 18.33
CA THR A 273 3.81 -1.55 19.67
C THR A 273 3.19 -2.72 20.47
N HIS A 274 3.80 -3.10 21.60
CA HIS A 274 3.28 -4.18 22.46
C HIS A 274 1.83 -3.94 22.89
N ASP A 275 1.55 -2.79 23.50
CA ASP A 275 0.25 -2.48 24.08
C ASP A 275 -0.83 -2.34 22.99
N THR A 276 -0.52 -1.63 21.90
CA THR A 276 -1.47 -1.47 20.78
C THR A 276 -1.79 -2.83 20.16
N TRP A 277 -0.79 -3.67 19.94
CA TRP A 277 -0.98 -5.01 19.38
C TRP A 277 -1.90 -5.88 20.24
N LEU A 278 -1.59 -6.00 21.53
CA LEU A 278 -2.37 -6.85 22.42
C LEU A 278 -3.80 -6.34 22.61
N LYS A 279 -3.98 -5.01 22.65
CA LYS A 279 -5.31 -4.39 22.66
C LYS A 279 -6.08 -4.74 21.39
N THR A 280 -5.50 -4.55 20.20
CA THR A 280 -6.16 -4.84 18.93
C THR A 280 -6.48 -6.34 18.79
N LEU A 281 -5.56 -7.22 19.18
CA LEU A 281 -5.82 -8.67 19.23
C LEU A 281 -6.97 -9.02 20.17
N LYS A 282 -7.03 -8.42 21.37
CA LYS A 282 -8.11 -8.66 22.32
C LYS A 282 -9.46 -8.25 21.75
N THR A 283 -9.51 -7.10 21.07
CA THR A 283 -10.74 -6.55 20.50
C THR A 283 -11.21 -7.32 19.28
N HIS A 284 -10.31 -7.59 18.34
CA HIS A 284 -10.67 -8.02 16.98
C HIS A 284 -10.22 -9.45 16.64
N GLY A 285 -9.26 -10.01 17.37
CA GLY A 285 -8.66 -11.31 17.04
C GLY A 285 -9.68 -12.45 16.95
N ASN A 286 -10.71 -12.44 17.79
CA ASN A 286 -11.75 -13.47 17.79
C ASN A 286 -12.51 -13.57 16.45
N LYS A 287 -12.68 -12.45 15.73
CA LYS A 287 -13.35 -12.39 14.41
C LYS A 287 -12.68 -13.30 13.38
N TYR A 288 -11.41 -13.60 13.56
CA TYR A 288 -10.60 -14.38 12.62
C TYR A 288 -10.42 -15.84 13.04
N GLY A 289 -10.97 -16.27 14.17
CA GLY A 289 -11.09 -17.67 14.60
C GLY A 289 -9.78 -18.41 14.91
N LEU A 290 -8.64 -17.91 14.45
CA LEU A 290 -7.32 -18.53 14.61
C LEU A 290 -6.59 -18.06 15.87
N VAL A 291 -7.04 -16.97 16.49
CA VAL A 291 -6.39 -16.38 17.67
C VAL A 291 -7.31 -16.21 18.88
N ALA A 292 -8.53 -16.76 18.82
CA ALA A 292 -9.53 -16.65 19.88
C ALA A 292 -9.00 -17.20 21.21
N ASP A 293 -8.31 -18.35 21.17
CA ASP A 293 -7.72 -18.98 22.34
C ASP A 293 -6.60 -18.11 22.96
N TYR A 294 -5.83 -17.36 22.16
CA TYR A 294 -4.81 -16.46 22.68
C TYR A 294 -5.38 -15.14 23.19
N ALA A 295 -6.36 -14.56 22.49
CA ALA A 295 -7.01 -13.32 22.90
C ALA A 295 -7.73 -13.48 24.25
N ALA A 296 -8.16 -14.69 24.61
CA ALA A 296 -8.70 -14.99 25.93
C ALA A 296 -7.68 -14.77 27.06
N ASN A 297 -6.37 -14.93 26.79
CA ASN A 297 -5.28 -14.77 27.75
C ASN A 297 -4.85 -13.31 28.00
N ILE A 298 -5.44 -12.36 27.25
CA ILE A 298 -5.14 -10.92 27.41
C ILE A 298 -6.17 -10.30 28.36
N GLU A 299 -5.70 -9.79 29.49
CA GLU A 299 -6.48 -9.07 30.51
C GLU A 299 -6.19 -7.56 30.44
N PHE A 300 -7.15 -6.71 30.76
CA PHE A 300 -6.88 -5.28 30.98
C PHE A 300 -6.69 -4.99 32.46
N LYS A 301 -5.56 -4.39 32.83
CA LYS A 301 -5.33 -3.86 34.17
C LYS A 301 -5.34 -2.34 34.13
N LYS A 302 -6.07 -1.72 35.06
CA LYS A 302 -6.01 -0.27 35.26
C LYS A 302 -4.71 0.06 35.99
N SER A 303 -3.95 1.01 35.44
CA SER A 303 -2.85 1.66 36.15
C SER A 303 -3.41 2.55 37.27
N TRP A 304 -2.52 3.01 38.14
CA TRP A 304 -2.83 4.05 39.13
C TRP A 304 -3.39 5.34 38.51
N SER A 305 -2.97 5.67 37.28
CA SER A 305 -3.48 6.83 36.52
C SER A 305 -4.81 6.57 35.80
N GLY A 306 -5.43 5.41 35.99
CA GLY A 306 -6.68 5.02 35.32
C GLY A 306 -6.51 4.48 33.90
N TYR A 307 -5.30 4.52 33.33
CA TYR A 307 -4.99 4.01 32.00
C TYR A 307 -5.08 2.47 31.98
N GLN A 308 -5.82 1.91 31.02
CA GLN A 308 -5.94 0.46 30.86
C GLN A 308 -4.80 -0.08 30.01
N ARG A 309 -4.02 -1.00 30.57
CA ARG A 309 -2.96 -1.71 29.85
C ARG A 309 -3.31 -3.18 29.66
N PRO A 310 -3.08 -3.74 28.45
CA PRO A 310 -3.20 -5.17 28.25
C PRO A 310 -2.05 -5.89 28.99
N VAL A 311 -2.37 -7.02 29.61
CA VAL A 311 -1.43 -7.87 30.34
C VAL A 311 -1.70 -9.33 29.99
N VAL A 312 -0.64 -10.08 29.75
CA VAL A 312 -0.67 -11.53 29.57
C VAL A 312 0.19 -12.12 30.68
N ARG A 313 -0.34 -13.08 31.45
CA ARG A 313 0.35 -13.61 32.64
C ARG A 313 1.42 -14.63 32.30
N ASP A 314 1.16 -15.44 31.29
CA ASP A 314 2.11 -16.46 30.83
C ASP A 314 3.10 -15.80 29.86
N GLU A 315 4.39 -15.82 30.23
CA GLU A 315 5.45 -15.21 29.44
C GLU A 315 5.62 -15.87 28.06
N THR A 316 5.42 -17.19 27.96
CA THR A 316 5.54 -17.91 26.69
C THR A 316 4.42 -17.50 25.74
N ILE A 317 3.20 -17.38 26.26
CA ILE A 317 2.05 -16.89 25.50
C ILE A 317 2.27 -15.42 25.12
N TYR A 318 2.77 -14.58 26.04
CA TYR A 318 3.06 -13.18 25.78
C TYR A 318 4.04 -13.01 24.61
N GLN A 319 5.18 -13.71 24.64
CA GLN A 319 6.17 -13.65 23.56
C GLN A 319 5.61 -14.18 22.24
N HIS A 320 4.88 -15.30 22.27
CA HIS A 320 4.23 -15.83 21.07
C HIS A 320 3.25 -14.82 20.45
N LEU A 321 2.43 -14.17 21.29
CA LEU A 321 1.51 -13.15 20.86
C LEU A 321 2.24 -11.98 20.22
N LEU A 322 3.34 -11.50 20.81
CA LEU A 322 4.13 -10.40 20.24
C LEU A 322 4.76 -10.75 18.90
N GLU A 323 5.24 -11.98 18.72
CA GLU A 323 5.86 -12.44 17.46
C GLU A 323 4.84 -12.53 16.30
N LEU A 324 3.55 -12.69 16.59
CA LEU A 324 2.51 -12.67 15.56
C LEU A 324 2.44 -11.33 14.79
N ARG A 325 3.02 -10.23 15.31
CA ARG A 325 3.18 -8.96 14.57
C ARG A 325 3.99 -9.11 13.29
N LYS A 326 4.88 -10.10 13.25
CA LYS A 326 5.72 -10.42 12.09
C LYS A 326 4.98 -11.24 11.04
N ASN A 327 3.79 -11.77 11.36
CA ASN A 327 2.94 -12.46 10.39
C ASN A 327 2.16 -11.44 9.54
N PRO A 328 2.41 -11.31 8.22
CA PRO A 328 1.80 -10.29 7.38
C PRO A 328 0.28 -10.37 7.35
N ARG A 329 -0.28 -11.59 7.37
CA ARG A 329 -1.74 -11.81 7.29
C ARG A 329 -2.43 -11.23 8.52
N LEU A 330 -1.95 -11.60 9.70
CA LEU A 330 -2.58 -11.11 10.94
C LEU A 330 -2.25 -9.63 11.18
N SER A 331 -1.01 -9.21 10.93
CA SER A 331 -0.60 -7.81 11.05
C SER A 331 -1.45 -6.89 10.16
N ALA A 332 -1.67 -7.26 8.90
CA ALA A 332 -2.51 -6.51 7.97
C ALA A 332 -3.99 -6.48 8.37
N MET A 333 -4.52 -7.60 8.89
CA MET A 333 -5.90 -7.65 9.40
C MET A 333 -6.09 -6.74 10.61
N MET A 334 -5.19 -6.80 11.59
CA MET A 334 -5.26 -5.96 12.79
C MET A 334 -5.06 -4.47 12.45
N ALA A 335 -4.18 -4.15 11.50
CA ALA A 335 -4.05 -2.78 10.99
C ALA A 335 -5.35 -2.29 10.35
N ALA A 336 -5.95 -3.11 9.49
CA ALA A 336 -7.19 -2.73 8.81
C ALA A 336 -8.37 -2.58 9.80
N GLU A 337 -8.47 -3.38 10.86
CA GLU A 337 -9.47 -3.18 11.92
C GLU A 337 -9.23 -1.87 12.68
N THR A 338 -7.97 -1.58 13.03
CA THR A 338 -7.61 -0.32 13.73
C THR A 338 -7.94 0.91 12.87
N VAL A 339 -7.74 0.81 11.56
CA VAL A 339 -8.12 1.86 10.60
C VAL A 339 -9.64 1.98 10.50
N SER A 340 -10.37 0.86 10.43
CA SER A 340 -11.83 0.85 10.39
C SER A 340 -12.44 1.52 11.64
N ASP A 341 -11.94 1.19 12.83
CA ASP A 341 -12.35 1.80 14.09
C ASP A 341 -12.07 3.32 14.08
N SER A 342 -10.89 3.71 13.58
CA SER A 342 -10.49 5.12 13.47
C SER A 342 -11.38 5.88 12.50
N GLN A 343 -11.67 5.30 11.33
CA GLN A 343 -12.55 5.89 10.33
C GLN A 343 -13.94 6.14 10.90
N GLN A 344 -14.52 5.17 11.62
CA GLN A 344 -15.82 5.32 12.25
C GLN A 344 -15.82 6.46 13.27
N LYS A 345 -14.82 6.51 14.16
CA LYS A 345 -14.73 7.54 15.21
C LYS A 345 -14.51 8.93 14.63
N LEU A 346 -13.66 9.06 13.62
CA LEU A 346 -13.44 10.32 12.92
C LEU A 346 -14.71 10.78 12.20
N ALA A 347 -15.38 9.91 11.46
CA ALA A 347 -16.63 10.24 10.76
C ALA A 347 -17.74 10.70 11.73
N GLN A 348 -17.77 10.16 12.96
CA GLN A 348 -18.70 10.60 14.01
C GLN A 348 -18.32 11.95 14.63
N SER A 349 -17.06 12.35 14.53
CA SER A 349 -16.51 13.54 15.19
C SER A 349 -16.30 14.72 14.25
N LEU A 350 -16.37 14.50 12.94
CA LEU A 350 -16.10 15.48 11.89
C LEU A 350 -17.33 15.70 11.01
N ASP A 351 -17.51 16.92 10.51
CA ASP A 351 -18.59 17.27 9.56
C ASP A 351 -18.29 16.83 8.10
N ARG A 352 -17.35 15.90 7.92
CA ARG A 352 -16.87 15.41 6.62
C ARG A 352 -16.30 14.00 6.77
N GLU A 353 -16.22 13.28 5.65
CA GLU A 353 -15.51 12.00 5.63
C GLU A 353 -14.02 12.17 6.00
N PRO A 354 -13.43 11.20 6.73
CA PRO A 354 -12.01 11.18 7.01
C PRO A 354 -11.19 11.05 5.72
N THR A 355 -10.16 11.89 5.58
CA THR A 355 -9.16 11.77 4.52
C THR A 355 -8.09 10.75 4.92
N GLU A 356 -7.26 10.34 3.97
CA GLU A 356 -6.11 9.46 4.26
C GLU A 356 -5.15 10.10 5.28
N THR A 357 -4.93 11.41 5.22
CA THR A 357 -4.07 12.13 6.18
C THR A 357 -4.67 12.11 7.59
N ASP A 358 -5.99 12.24 7.71
CA ASP A 358 -6.67 12.15 9.01
C ASP A 358 -6.52 10.75 9.62
N LEU A 359 -6.69 9.71 8.80
CA LEU A 359 -6.49 8.32 9.21
C LEU A 359 -5.02 8.04 9.57
N TYR A 360 -4.07 8.68 8.89
CA TYR A 360 -2.67 8.53 9.27
C TYR A 360 -2.35 9.22 10.59
N LEU A 361 -2.97 10.38 10.85
CA LEU A 361 -2.85 11.05 12.14
C LEU A 361 -3.37 10.20 13.29
N THR A 362 -4.43 9.40 13.10
CA THR A 362 -4.89 8.48 14.16
C THR A 362 -3.87 7.38 14.45
N HIS A 363 -3.12 6.92 13.44
CA HIS A 363 -2.04 5.96 13.65
C HIS A 363 -0.86 6.59 14.41
N PHE A 364 -0.55 7.86 14.12
CA PHE A 364 0.59 8.57 14.72
C PHE A 364 0.32 9.08 16.15
N LEU A 365 -0.83 9.74 16.38
CA LEU A 365 -1.18 10.34 17.67
C LEU A 365 -2.08 9.44 18.54
N GLY A 366 -2.74 8.46 17.94
CA GLY A 366 -3.93 7.84 18.52
C GLY A 366 -5.21 8.59 18.13
N THR A 367 -6.35 7.90 18.16
CA THR A 367 -7.60 8.43 17.61
C THR A 367 -8.12 9.67 18.34
N ASP A 368 -8.06 9.70 19.67
CA ASP A 368 -8.66 10.79 20.46
C ASP A 368 -7.84 12.09 20.32
N ASP A 369 -6.51 11.97 20.33
CA ASP A 369 -5.59 13.10 20.09
C ASP A 369 -5.68 13.57 18.63
N ALA A 370 -5.86 12.67 17.66
CA ALA A 370 -6.10 13.04 16.27
C ALA A 370 -7.42 13.80 16.08
N ILE A 371 -8.51 13.42 16.76
CA ILE A 371 -9.77 14.19 16.73
C ILE A 371 -9.53 15.61 17.26
N THR A 372 -8.84 15.73 18.40
CA THR A 372 -8.47 17.03 18.97
C THR A 372 -7.62 17.84 18.00
N PHE A 373 -6.63 17.21 17.37
CA PHE A 373 -5.75 17.84 16.38
C PHE A 373 -6.55 18.39 15.20
N LEU A 374 -7.46 17.60 14.63
CA LEU A 374 -8.26 17.98 13.46
C LEU A 374 -9.27 19.08 13.78
N GLN A 375 -9.79 19.13 15.01
CA GLN A 375 -10.62 20.24 15.48
C GLN A 375 -9.79 21.52 15.62
N SER A 376 -8.58 21.43 16.17
CA SER A 376 -7.64 22.55 16.25
C SER A 376 -7.20 23.04 14.87
N LEU A 377 -7.01 22.14 13.90
CA LEU A 377 -6.69 22.50 12.52
C LEU A 377 -7.78 23.38 11.88
N LYS A 378 -9.06 23.09 12.18
CA LYS A 378 -10.20 23.89 11.69
C LYS A 378 -10.30 25.26 12.40
N GLN A 379 -9.97 25.32 13.68
CA GLN A 379 -10.23 26.50 14.52
C GLN A 379 -9.04 27.47 14.61
N SER A 380 -7.83 26.91 14.73
CA SER A 380 -6.59 27.64 15.05
C SER A 380 -5.40 27.00 14.32
N PRO A 381 -5.38 27.01 12.96
CA PRO A 381 -4.33 26.34 12.18
C PRO A 381 -2.91 26.88 12.45
N ASP A 382 -2.79 28.16 12.79
CA ASP A 382 -1.52 28.84 13.06
C ASP A 382 -0.98 28.62 14.48
N MET A 383 -1.72 27.92 15.35
CA MET A 383 -1.26 27.59 16.70
C MET A 383 -0.09 26.60 16.64
N HIS A 384 0.92 26.76 17.49
CA HIS A 384 2.04 25.82 17.56
C HIS A 384 1.57 24.46 18.10
N ALA A 385 1.77 23.39 17.31
CA ALA A 385 1.27 22.06 17.65
C ALA A 385 1.88 21.50 18.95
N VAL A 386 3.06 21.99 19.35
CA VAL A 386 3.75 21.59 20.59
C VAL A 386 3.03 22.06 21.86
N GLU A 387 2.22 23.10 21.77
CA GLU A 387 1.43 23.60 22.90
C GLU A 387 0.24 22.69 23.20
N LEU A 388 -0.32 22.08 22.15
CA LEU A 388 -1.45 21.16 22.23
C LEU A 388 -1.01 19.72 22.50
N PHE A 389 0.11 19.29 21.90
CA PHE A 389 0.58 17.90 21.91
C PHE A 389 2.02 17.76 22.43
N PRO A 390 2.32 18.19 23.68
CA PRO A 390 3.68 18.23 24.21
C PRO A 390 4.33 16.85 24.35
N GLU A 391 3.55 15.79 24.60
CA GLU A 391 4.06 14.41 24.71
C GLU A 391 4.48 13.87 23.33
N ALA A 392 3.64 14.09 22.31
CA ALA A 392 3.92 13.71 20.93
C ALA A 392 5.12 14.48 20.37
N ALA A 393 5.23 15.78 20.69
CA ALA A 393 6.37 16.62 20.34
C ALA A 393 7.69 16.13 20.94
N ARG A 394 7.69 15.75 22.23
CA ARG A 394 8.86 15.16 22.90
C ARG A 394 9.29 13.84 22.25
N SER A 395 8.34 12.99 21.91
CA SER A 395 8.62 11.67 21.32
C SER A 395 9.03 11.73 19.85
N ASN A 396 8.57 12.77 19.13
CA ASN A 396 8.74 12.89 17.68
C ASN A 396 9.31 14.26 17.30
N HIS A 397 10.42 14.65 17.94
CA HIS A 397 10.97 16.01 17.86
C HIS A 397 11.07 16.56 16.43
N ARG A 398 11.53 15.76 15.46
CA ARG A 398 11.68 16.20 14.06
C ARG A 398 10.37 16.53 13.34
N ILE A 399 9.25 15.98 13.78
CA ILE A 399 7.93 16.28 13.22
C ILE A 399 7.47 17.66 13.68
N PHE A 400 7.69 17.98 14.95
CA PHE A 400 7.17 19.20 15.57
C PHE A 400 8.15 20.37 15.60
N HIS A 401 9.45 20.10 15.50
CA HIS A 401 10.52 21.08 15.57
C HIS A 401 11.43 20.96 14.35
N PRO A 402 11.28 21.85 13.34
CA PRO A 402 12.22 21.95 12.24
C PRO A 402 13.56 22.48 12.75
N GLU A 403 14.67 22.11 12.11
CA GLU A 403 16.02 22.44 12.60
C GLU A 403 16.34 23.95 12.59
N THR A 404 15.66 24.72 11.75
CA THR A 404 16.01 26.12 11.45
C THR A 404 14.89 27.12 11.74
N CYS A 405 13.74 26.68 12.27
CA CYS A 405 12.55 27.53 12.42
C CYS A 405 11.89 27.36 13.80
N ALA A 406 10.87 28.18 14.05
CA ALA A 406 9.97 27.99 15.18
C ALA A 406 9.28 26.62 15.14
N PRO A 407 8.74 26.12 16.28
CA PRO A 407 7.95 24.90 16.29
C PRO A 407 6.83 24.94 15.25
N ARG A 408 6.55 23.81 14.60
CA ARG A 408 5.54 23.73 13.55
C ARG A 408 4.15 24.09 14.09
N THR A 409 3.38 24.78 13.27
CA THR A 409 1.95 24.98 13.53
C THR A 409 1.16 23.69 13.31
N VAL A 410 -0.11 23.67 13.73
CA VAL A 410 -1.01 22.54 13.46
C VAL A 410 -1.14 22.30 11.96
N ASP A 411 -1.27 23.36 11.15
CA ASP A 411 -1.35 23.25 9.69
C ASP A 411 -0.07 22.69 9.07
N GLU A 412 1.10 23.17 9.51
CA GLU A 412 2.38 22.68 9.01
C GLU A 412 2.64 21.21 9.34
N VAL A 413 2.23 20.75 10.53
CA VAL A 413 2.29 19.33 10.89
C VAL A 413 1.33 18.51 10.01
N TYR A 414 0.12 18.99 9.76
CA TYR A 414 -0.84 18.31 8.89
C TYR A 414 -0.32 18.19 7.45
N ALA A 415 0.20 19.28 6.90
CA ALA A 415 0.77 19.32 5.55
C ALA A 415 1.93 18.33 5.38
N LEU A 416 2.82 18.24 6.38
CA LEU A 416 3.94 17.30 6.39
C LEU A 416 3.45 15.84 6.29
N PHE A 417 2.37 15.49 7.00
CA PHE A 417 1.78 14.16 6.90
C PHE A 417 1.06 13.93 5.58
N GLY A 418 0.39 14.96 5.05
CA GLY A 418 -0.23 14.91 3.73
C GLY A 418 0.78 14.62 2.62
N GLU A 419 1.96 15.22 2.66
CA GLU A 419 3.05 14.93 1.72
C GLU A 419 3.49 13.46 1.78
N LYS A 420 3.62 12.90 2.99
CA LYS A 420 3.99 11.48 3.18
C LYS A 420 3.00 10.50 2.53
N PHE A 421 1.73 10.89 2.39
CA PHE A 421 0.65 10.08 1.80
C PHE A 421 0.22 10.47 0.38
N SER A 422 0.87 11.48 -0.22
CA SER A 422 0.51 12.04 -1.54
C SER A 422 0.75 11.10 -2.74
N THR A 423 1.33 9.92 -2.54
CA THR A 423 1.71 9.01 -3.63
C THR A 423 0.51 8.38 -4.34
N ARG A 424 0.45 8.49 -5.68
CA ARG A 424 -0.54 7.78 -6.51
C ARG A 424 -0.12 6.35 -6.89
N ARG A 425 1.04 5.87 -6.42
CA ARG A 425 1.62 4.56 -6.79
C ARG A 425 0.67 3.38 -6.56
N TYR A 426 -0.16 3.46 -5.52
CA TYR A 426 -1.02 2.35 -5.08
C TYR A 426 -2.48 2.47 -5.52
N GLU A 427 -2.83 3.55 -6.22
CA GLU A 427 -4.20 3.73 -6.72
C GLU A 427 -4.62 2.61 -7.67
N GLU A 428 -5.90 2.23 -7.57
CA GLU A 428 -6.48 1.15 -8.36
C GLU A 428 -7.53 1.68 -9.35
N PRO A 429 -7.47 1.24 -10.63
CA PRO A 429 -8.54 1.54 -11.57
C PRO A 429 -9.81 0.81 -11.14
N PHE A 430 -10.97 1.44 -11.38
CA PHE A 430 -12.29 0.90 -11.02
C PHE A 430 -12.53 -0.55 -11.49
N THR A 431 -12.03 -0.90 -12.69
CA THR A 431 -12.11 -2.26 -13.24
C THR A 431 -11.50 -3.33 -12.34
N ARG A 432 -10.51 -2.97 -11.52
CA ARG A 432 -9.86 -3.88 -10.58
C ARG A 432 -10.65 -4.07 -9.30
N LYS A 433 -11.30 -3.03 -8.79
CA LYS A 433 -12.23 -3.16 -7.65
C LYS A 433 -13.34 -4.18 -7.97
N LEU A 434 -13.84 -4.17 -9.21
CA LEU A 434 -14.79 -5.18 -9.71
C LEU A 434 -14.20 -6.59 -9.79
N SER A 435 -12.96 -6.74 -10.27
CA SER A 435 -12.27 -8.04 -10.30
C SER A 435 -12.10 -8.62 -8.89
N VAL A 436 -11.77 -7.80 -7.90
CA VAL A 436 -11.66 -8.26 -6.50
C VAL A 436 -13.02 -8.69 -5.97
N GLN A 437 -14.07 -7.90 -6.21
CA GLN A 437 -15.44 -8.27 -5.85
C GLN A 437 -15.88 -9.59 -6.51
N SER A 438 -15.51 -9.83 -7.79
CA SER A 438 -15.84 -11.09 -8.46
C SER A 438 -15.18 -12.32 -7.84
N VAL A 439 -13.93 -12.21 -7.35
CA VAL A 439 -13.27 -13.30 -6.61
C VAL A 439 -14.01 -13.59 -5.31
N SER A 440 -14.41 -12.55 -4.57
CA SER A 440 -15.21 -12.69 -3.34
C SER A 440 -16.61 -13.26 -3.60
N LEU A 441 -17.22 -12.95 -4.74
CA LEU A 441 -18.54 -13.46 -5.15
C LEU A 441 -18.48 -14.92 -5.62
N GLN A 442 -17.40 -15.35 -6.30
CA GLN A 442 -17.19 -16.76 -6.66
C GLN A 442 -17.19 -17.68 -5.43
N VAL A 443 -16.63 -17.20 -4.31
CA VAL A 443 -16.68 -17.91 -3.02
C VAL A 443 -18.13 -18.10 -2.54
N HIS A 444 -18.99 -17.12 -2.75
CA HIS A 444 -20.40 -17.19 -2.34
C HIS A 444 -21.22 -18.10 -3.26
N GLN A 445 -20.98 -18.11 -4.56
CA GLN A 445 -21.72 -18.92 -5.53
C GLN A 445 -21.39 -20.41 -5.49
N THR A 446 -20.15 -20.76 -5.14
CA THR A 446 -19.70 -22.17 -4.99
C THR A 446 -20.14 -22.81 -3.67
N SER A 447 -20.76 -22.02 -2.79
CA SER A 447 -21.42 -22.49 -1.57
C SER A 447 -22.92 -22.59 -1.86
N PRO A 448 -23.52 -23.80 -1.95
CA PRO A 448 -24.98 -23.92 -2.03
C PRO A 448 -25.54 -23.53 -0.67
N ALA A 449 -25.80 -22.26 -0.44
CA ALA A 449 -26.45 -21.80 0.78
C ALA A 449 -27.96 -21.81 0.56
N MET A 450 -28.67 -22.43 1.51
CA MET A 450 -30.08 -22.16 1.75
C MET A 450 -30.33 -20.65 1.66
N GLU A 451 -31.12 -20.33 0.66
CA GLU A 451 -31.73 -19.04 0.36
C GLU A 451 -32.35 -18.42 1.62
N LYS A 452 -31.77 -17.33 2.12
CA LYS A 452 -32.52 -16.14 2.60
C LYS A 452 -31.66 -14.90 2.39
N THR A 453 -32.00 -14.17 1.34
CA THR A 453 -31.55 -12.82 1.03
C THR A 453 -31.80 -11.84 2.18
N VAL A 454 -30.78 -11.06 2.54
CA VAL A 454 -30.95 -9.71 3.10
C VAL A 454 -30.05 -8.78 2.27
N PRO A 455 -30.61 -7.78 1.55
CA PRO A 455 -29.84 -6.95 0.64
C PRO A 455 -28.94 -5.98 1.42
N TYR A 456 -27.70 -5.86 0.92
CA TYR A 456 -26.72 -4.85 1.34
C TYR A 456 -27.21 -3.47 0.88
N TYR A 457 -27.31 -2.53 1.82
CA TYR A 457 -27.86 -1.18 1.59
C TYR A 457 -27.10 -0.42 0.50
N GLN A 458 -27.85 0.04 -0.51
CA GLN A 458 -27.51 1.17 -1.37
C GLN A 458 -27.57 2.46 -0.55
N TRP A 459 -26.49 3.23 -0.55
CA TRP A 459 -26.56 4.66 -0.25
C TRP A 459 -26.80 5.41 -1.56
N GLU A 460 -28.05 5.79 -1.82
CA GLU A 460 -28.38 6.89 -2.73
C GLU A 460 -28.86 8.10 -1.92
N GLN A 461 -28.29 9.26 -2.25
CA GLN A 461 -28.64 10.56 -1.69
C GLN A 461 -30.05 10.99 -2.13
N GLY A 462 -30.78 11.71 -1.27
CA GLY A 462 -31.94 12.48 -1.71
C GLY A 462 -32.78 13.09 -0.59
N ARG A 463 -32.54 14.37 -0.30
CA ARG A 463 -33.45 15.27 0.44
C ARG A 463 -34.83 15.34 -0.25
N ALA A 464 -35.93 15.36 0.50
CA ALA A 464 -37.01 16.35 0.40
C ALA A 464 -38.16 16.06 1.38
N LEU A 465 -38.62 17.16 2.01
CA LEU A 465 -39.82 17.39 2.84
C LEU A 465 -39.78 16.96 4.30
#